data_AF-A0AAW3QZZ1-F1
#
_entry.id   AF-A0AAW3QZZ1-F1
#
_cell.length_a   1.000
_cell.length_b   1.000
_cell.length_c   1.000
_cell.angle_alpha   90.00
_cell.angle_beta   90.00
_cell.angle_gamma   90.00
#
_symmetry.space_group_name_H-M   'P 1'
#
loop_
_entity.id
_entity.type
_entity.pdbx_description
1 polymer ?
#
loop_
_entity_poly.entity_id
_entity_poly.type
_entity_poly.pdbx_seq_one_letter_code
_entity_poly.pdbx_strand_id
1 'polypeptide(L)'
;MILNIIVKQKGNKEMPYIIQPQYIGTIAGLDRYITEEQILRTKFFYILSNNNSDYADDLYLNHFRHFPIDDRITILKYVSHNNLSNETINALWMIRKVVAIYGTEQDRWDLIDDESANVRSAIATYGTEAQREYLKDDKSKQVRSAIYKMAETDELRDHVFNGKKIYPSMIKSVLSSDTKNKKHIAKCKLLDKRK
;
A
#
# COMPACT_ATOMS: atom_id res chain seq x y z
N MET A 1 19.90 -19.91 1.95
CA MET A 1 18.44 -20.10 2.12
C MET A 1 17.92 -20.82 0.88
N ILE A 2 17.23 -21.96 1.05
CA ILE A 2 16.66 -22.75 -0.05
C ILE A 2 15.20 -22.31 -0.23
N LEU A 3 14.82 -21.81 -1.41
CA LEU A 3 13.43 -21.46 -1.70
C LEU A 3 12.69 -22.71 -2.20
N ASN A 4 11.75 -23.21 -1.42
CA ASN A 4 10.85 -24.29 -1.85
C ASN A 4 9.67 -23.66 -2.59
N ILE A 5 9.63 -23.79 -3.92
CA ILE A 5 8.51 -23.33 -4.72
C ILE A 5 7.67 -24.54 -5.08
N ILE A 6 6.43 -24.60 -4.57
CA ILE A 6 5.47 -25.63 -4.94
C ILE A 6 4.78 -25.17 -6.23
N VAL A 7 5.11 -25.81 -7.35
CA VAL A 7 4.49 -25.53 -8.64
C VAL A 7 3.33 -26.50 -8.84
N LYS A 8 2.12 -25.98 -9.11
CA LYS A 8 0.97 -26.80 -9.50
C LYS A 8 0.85 -26.83 -11.02
N GLN A 9 1.07 -28.01 -11.60
CA GLN A 9 0.78 -28.24 -13.01
C GLN A 9 -0.73 -28.35 -13.22
N LYS A 10 -1.25 -27.81 -14.33
CA LYS A 10 -2.66 -27.94 -14.69
C LYS A 10 -2.93 -29.39 -15.13
N GLY A 11 -3.39 -30.21 -14.18
CA GLY A 11 -3.69 -31.63 -14.38
C GLY A 11 -2.69 -32.56 -13.72
N ASN A 12 -2.89 -32.86 -12.43
CA ASN A 12 -2.38 -34.02 -11.67
C ASN A 12 -0.86 -34.21 -11.52
N LYS A 13 -0.29 -33.50 -10.54
CA LYS A 13 0.47 -33.98 -9.35
C LYS A 13 1.31 -32.83 -8.84
N GLU A 14 1.20 -32.50 -7.56
CA GLU A 14 2.07 -31.51 -6.91
C GLU A 14 3.48 -32.09 -6.85
N MET A 15 4.44 -31.46 -7.53
CA MET A 15 5.85 -31.79 -7.40
C MET A 15 6.57 -30.59 -6.77
N PRO A 16 7.10 -30.73 -5.54
CA PRO A 16 7.89 -29.66 -4.93
C PRO A 16 9.22 -29.54 -5.67
N TYR A 17 9.44 -28.43 -6.35
CA TYR A 17 10.74 -28.12 -6.95
C TYR A 17 11.55 -27.28 -5.97
N ILE A 18 12.71 -27.81 -5.60
CA ILE A 18 13.67 -27.12 -4.75
C ILE A 18 14.65 -26.40 -5.69
N ILE A 19 14.45 -25.10 -5.92
CA ILE A 19 15.39 -24.32 -6.73
C ILE A 19 16.43 -23.73 -5.79
N GLN A 20 17.66 -24.26 -5.88
CA GLN A 20 18.77 -23.66 -5.15
C GLN A 20 19.27 -22.39 -5.85
N PRO A 21 19.70 -21.37 -5.10
CA PRO A 21 19.96 -20.03 -5.65
C PRO A 21 21.02 -19.98 -6.77
N GLN A 22 21.98 -20.91 -6.75
CA GLN A 22 23.03 -21.02 -7.77
C GLN A 22 22.54 -21.44 -9.16
N TYR A 23 21.28 -21.88 -9.31
CA TYR A 23 20.71 -22.32 -10.59
C TYR A 23 19.86 -21.24 -11.29
N ILE A 24 19.79 -20.02 -10.73
CA ILE A 24 19.00 -18.90 -11.28
C ILE A 24 19.57 -18.38 -12.63
N GLY A 25 20.86 -18.60 -12.89
CA GLY A 25 21.49 -18.28 -14.19
C GLY A 25 21.21 -19.28 -15.32
N THR A 26 20.66 -20.45 -14.99
CA THR A 26 20.47 -21.59 -15.91
C THR A 26 19.00 -21.98 -16.06
N ILE A 27 18.09 -20.99 -16.09
CA ILE A 27 16.64 -21.21 -16.32
C ILE A 27 16.33 -21.45 -17.81
N ALA A 28 17.34 -21.63 -18.68
CA ALA A 28 17.15 -22.05 -20.06
C ALA A 28 16.65 -23.52 -20.09
N GLY A 29 15.34 -23.71 -20.04
CA GLY A 29 14.69 -25.03 -20.07
C GLY A 29 13.41 -25.17 -19.24
N LEU A 30 13.12 -24.22 -18.35
CA LEU A 30 11.91 -24.22 -17.51
C LEU A 30 10.77 -23.35 -18.07
N ASP A 31 10.99 -22.66 -19.19
CA ASP A 31 10.03 -21.75 -19.84
C ASP A 31 8.69 -22.42 -20.22
N ARG A 32 8.64 -23.76 -20.27
CA ARG A 32 7.40 -24.51 -20.54
C ARG A 32 6.58 -24.87 -19.30
N TYR A 33 7.12 -24.64 -18.10
CA TYR A 33 6.53 -25.15 -16.84
C TYR A 33 6.40 -24.09 -15.74
N ILE A 34 7.02 -22.93 -15.92
CA ILE A 34 7.02 -21.82 -14.96
C ILE A 34 6.55 -20.57 -15.70
N THR A 35 5.57 -19.85 -15.15
CA THR A 35 5.10 -18.60 -15.76
C THR A 35 6.16 -17.51 -15.61
N GLU A 36 6.17 -16.54 -16.53
CA GLU A 36 7.05 -15.35 -16.43
C GLU A 36 6.91 -14.68 -15.05
N GLU A 37 5.69 -14.64 -14.52
CA GLU A 37 5.38 -14.16 -13.16
C GLU A 37 6.11 -14.96 -12.07
N GLN A 38 6.13 -16.28 -12.14
CA GLN A 38 6.82 -17.14 -11.18
C GLN A 38 8.34 -16.99 -11.26
N ILE A 39 8.88 -16.80 -12.47
CA ILE A 39 10.31 -16.50 -12.67
C ILE A 39 10.65 -15.15 -12.04
N LEU A 40 9.84 -14.12 -12.30
CA LEU A 40 10.07 -12.79 -11.74
C LEU A 40 9.91 -12.77 -10.22
N ARG A 41 8.93 -13.50 -9.65
CA ARG A 41 8.80 -13.68 -8.19
C ARG A 41 10.04 -14.36 -7.59
N THR A 42 10.56 -15.39 -8.25
CA THR A 42 11.75 -16.12 -7.77
C THR A 42 13.00 -15.24 -7.81
N LYS A 43 13.22 -14.52 -8.92
CA LYS A 43 14.30 -13.54 -9.06
C LYS A 43 14.18 -12.44 -8.00
N PHE A 44 12.97 -11.94 -7.77
CA PHE A 44 12.68 -10.93 -6.76
C PHE A 44 13.02 -11.41 -5.34
N PHE A 45 12.56 -12.59 -4.92
CA PHE A 45 12.89 -13.14 -3.60
C PHE A 45 14.40 -13.38 -3.43
N TYR A 46 15.09 -13.80 -4.49
CA TYR A 46 16.54 -13.95 -4.45
C TYR A 46 17.26 -12.61 -4.28
N ILE A 47 16.89 -11.59 -5.04
CA ILE A 47 17.47 -10.23 -4.94
C ILE A 47 17.28 -9.67 -3.52
N LEU A 48 16.07 -9.80 -2.96
CA LEU A 48 15.79 -9.38 -1.58
C LEU A 48 16.63 -10.14 -0.55
N SER A 49 16.81 -11.45 -0.70
CA SER A 49 17.58 -12.26 0.24
C SER A 49 19.07 -11.92 0.29
N ASN A 50 19.57 -11.18 -0.70
CA ASN A 50 20.98 -10.80 -0.81
C ASN A 50 21.22 -9.29 -0.67
N ASN A 51 20.20 -8.49 -0.29
CA ASN A 51 20.29 -7.04 -0.14
C ASN A 51 20.94 -6.31 -1.34
N ASN A 52 20.71 -6.80 -2.56
CA ASN A 52 21.27 -6.18 -3.75
C ASN A 52 20.29 -5.12 -4.30
N SER A 53 20.41 -3.89 -3.81
CA SER A 53 19.55 -2.74 -4.12
C SER A 53 19.49 -2.44 -5.62
N ASP A 54 20.61 -2.55 -6.32
CA ASP A 54 20.75 -2.15 -7.72
C ASP A 54 19.91 -3.03 -8.65
N TYR A 55 19.77 -4.31 -8.30
CA TYR A 55 18.95 -5.27 -9.05
C TYR A 55 17.46 -5.18 -8.70
N ALA A 56 17.13 -4.66 -7.50
CA ALA A 56 15.75 -4.45 -7.08
C ALA A 56 15.13 -3.29 -7.88
N ASP A 57 15.88 -2.21 -8.09
CA ASP A 57 15.44 -1.06 -8.89
C ASP A 57 15.23 -1.43 -10.37
N ASP A 58 16.12 -2.19 -11.00
CA ASP A 58 15.99 -2.59 -12.42
C ASP A 58 14.77 -3.50 -12.65
N LEU A 59 14.59 -4.53 -11.81
CA LEU A 59 13.43 -5.42 -11.88
C LEU A 59 12.12 -4.64 -11.66
N TYR A 60 12.17 -3.61 -10.81
CA TYR A 60 11.04 -2.78 -10.47
C TYR A 60 10.68 -1.80 -11.59
N LEU A 61 11.63 -0.99 -12.06
CA LEU A 61 11.40 0.01 -13.11
C LEU A 61 10.93 -0.63 -14.42
N ASN A 62 11.50 -1.77 -14.79
CA ASN A 62 11.26 -2.40 -16.09
C ASN A 62 10.10 -3.41 -16.09
N HIS A 63 9.83 -4.11 -14.97
CA HIS A 63 8.86 -5.21 -14.97
C HIS A 63 7.66 -5.01 -14.02
N PHE A 64 7.70 -4.04 -13.09
CA PHE A 64 6.61 -3.84 -12.11
C PHE A 64 5.24 -3.56 -12.76
N ARG A 65 5.23 -2.88 -13.91
CA ARG A 65 4.00 -2.58 -14.66
C ARG A 65 3.36 -3.80 -15.33
N HIS A 66 4.03 -4.94 -15.39
CA HIS A 66 3.51 -6.18 -15.98
C HIS A 66 2.84 -7.10 -14.95
N PHE A 67 3.06 -6.87 -13.66
CA PHE A 67 2.42 -7.66 -12.61
C PHE A 67 0.94 -7.28 -12.40
N PRO A 68 0.07 -8.22 -11.99
CA PRO A 68 -1.22 -7.88 -11.40
C PRO A 68 -1.07 -6.93 -10.20
N ILE A 69 -2.08 -6.09 -9.96
CA ILE A 69 -2.02 -5.05 -8.92
C ILE A 69 -1.81 -5.62 -7.51
N ASP A 70 -2.35 -6.82 -7.22
CA ASP A 70 -2.21 -7.48 -5.93
C ASP A 70 -0.77 -7.98 -5.70
N ASP A 71 -0.10 -8.38 -6.77
CA ASP A 71 1.29 -8.83 -6.73
C ASP A 71 2.23 -7.65 -6.59
N ARG A 72 1.95 -6.54 -7.25
CA ARG A 72 2.63 -5.26 -7.05
C ARG A 72 2.59 -4.81 -5.59
N ILE A 73 1.41 -4.88 -4.97
CA ILE A 73 1.26 -4.54 -3.55
C ILE A 73 2.02 -5.51 -2.66
N THR A 74 2.01 -6.80 -2.99
CA THR A 74 2.74 -7.83 -2.23
C THR A 74 4.25 -7.61 -2.33
N ILE A 75 4.78 -7.40 -3.53
CA ILE A 75 6.17 -7.02 -3.81
C ILE A 75 6.54 -5.80 -2.97
N LEU A 76 5.73 -4.74 -3.03
CA LEU A 76 5.97 -3.51 -2.27
C LEU A 76 5.93 -3.67 -0.75
N LYS A 77 5.20 -4.66 -0.21
CA LYS A 77 5.23 -4.98 1.23
C LYS A 77 6.52 -5.66 1.65
N TYR A 78 7.16 -6.40 0.74
CA TYR A 78 8.40 -7.15 1.01
C TYR A 78 9.67 -6.36 0.69
N VAL A 79 9.62 -5.42 -0.26
CA VAL A 79 10.72 -4.47 -0.42
C VAL A 79 10.68 -3.50 0.74
N SER A 80 11.68 -3.55 1.63
CA SER A 80 11.92 -2.44 2.55
C SER A 80 12.10 -1.18 1.69
N HIS A 81 11.33 -0.12 1.94
CA HIS A 81 11.46 1.15 1.21
C HIS A 81 12.90 1.68 1.22
N ASN A 82 13.73 1.27 2.19
CA ASN A 82 15.16 1.53 2.26
C ASN A 82 15.98 0.97 1.09
N ASN A 83 15.43 0.04 0.31
CA ASN A 83 16.11 -0.60 -0.83
C ASN A 83 15.62 -0.07 -2.19
N LEU A 84 14.79 0.97 -2.21
CA LEU A 84 14.30 1.60 -3.45
C LEU A 84 14.99 2.96 -3.64
N SER A 85 15.42 3.27 -4.86
CA SER A 85 15.89 4.62 -5.17
C SER A 85 14.75 5.65 -5.15
N ASN A 86 15.13 6.92 -4.96
CA ASN A 86 14.19 8.05 -5.03
C ASN A 86 13.48 8.13 -6.39
N GLU A 87 14.16 7.74 -7.49
CA GLU A 87 13.55 7.68 -8.82
C GLU A 87 12.42 6.65 -8.85
N THR A 88 12.67 5.45 -8.34
CA THR A 88 11.67 4.40 -8.19
C THR A 88 10.50 4.88 -7.31
N ILE A 89 10.76 5.45 -6.14
CA ILE A 89 9.73 5.94 -5.22
C ILE A 89 8.83 6.96 -5.91
N ASN A 90 9.41 7.90 -6.65
CA ASN A 90 8.66 8.98 -7.28
C ASN A 90 7.91 8.55 -8.54
N ALA A 91 8.29 7.43 -9.17
CA ALA A 91 7.70 6.99 -10.43
C ALA A 91 6.21 6.61 -10.35
N LEU A 92 5.70 6.14 -9.21
CA LEU A 92 4.31 5.71 -9.07
C LEU A 92 3.74 6.02 -7.67
N TRP A 93 2.54 6.63 -7.63
CA TRP A 93 1.83 6.92 -6.37
C TRP A 93 1.59 5.67 -5.51
N MET A 94 1.52 4.48 -6.10
CA MET A 94 1.36 3.22 -5.34
C MET A 94 2.56 2.95 -4.42
N ILE A 95 3.76 3.35 -4.83
CA ILE A 95 4.99 3.17 -4.06
C ILE A 95 5.01 4.17 -2.92
N ARG A 96 4.80 5.44 -3.23
CA ARG A 96 4.69 6.51 -2.24
C ARG A 96 3.61 6.21 -1.21
N LYS A 97 2.50 5.56 -1.63
CA LYS A 97 1.48 5.07 -0.70
C LYS A 97 2.03 3.99 0.23
N VAL A 98 2.82 3.05 -0.27
CA VAL A 98 3.45 2.01 0.57
C VAL A 98 4.46 2.63 1.53
N VAL A 99 5.26 3.59 1.07
CA VAL A 99 6.14 4.40 1.93
C VAL A 99 5.32 5.11 3.01
N ALA A 100 4.18 5.71 2.67
CA ALA A 100 3.30 6.33 3.68
C ALA A 100 2.70 5.32 4.69
N ILE A 101 2.55 4.04 4.33
CA ILE A 101 2.01 2.99 5.21
C ILE A 101 3.08 2.41 6.14
N TYR A 102 4.27 2.11 5.60
CA TYR A 102 5.30 1.32 6.29
C TYR A 102 6.60 2.10 6.55
N GLY A 103 6.71 3.31 6.01
CA GLY A 103 7.84 4.21 6.21
C GLY A 103 7.90 4.81 7.60
N THR A 104 8.97 5.55 7.83
CA THR A 104 9.21 6.33 9.04
C THR A 104 8.23 7.51 9.14
N GLU A 105 8.25 8.19 10.28
CA GLU A 105 7.51 9.45 10.43
C GLU A 105 8.03 10.52 9.47
N GLN A 106 9.34 10.58 9.24
CA GLN A 106 9.95 11.53 8.32
C GLN A 106 9.47 11.30 6.88
N ASP A 107 9.42 10.04 6.42
CA ASP A 107 8.93 9.73 5.07
C ASP A 107 7.49 10.22 4.85
N ARG A 108 6.65 10.17 5.89
CA ARG A 108 5.28 10.71 5.83
C ARG A 108 5.25 12.23 5.79
N TRP A 109 6.20 12.92 6.42
CA TRP A 109 6.34 14.37 6.28
C TRP A 109 6.80 14.76 4.88
N ASP A 110 7.73 14.03 4.31
CA ASP A 110 8.23 14.29 2.95
C ASP A 110 7.13 14.08 1.89
N LEU A 111 6.17 13.19 2.17
CA LEU A 111 5.01 12.90 1.32
C LEU A 111 3.74 13.67 1.69
N ILE A 112 3.76 14.55 2.69
CA ILE A 112 2.53 15.12 3.28
C ILE A 112 1.68 15.89 2.25
N ASP A 113 2.33 16.52 1.27
CA ASP A 113 1.70 17.30 0.20
C ASP A 113 1.58 16.54 -1.13
N ASP A 114 1.77 15.21 -1.13
CA ASP A 114 1.74 14.37 -2.33
C ASP A 114 0.49 14.62 -3.20
N GLU A 115 0.67 14.80 -4.50
CA GLU A 115 -0.39 15.03 -5.48
C GLU A 115 -1.54 13.99 -5.40
N SER A 116 -1.22 12.76 -5.01
CA SER A 116 -2.15 11.66 -4.94
C SER A 116 -2.88 11.65 -3.61
N ALA A 117 -4.20 11.85 -3.68
CA ALA A 117 -5.08 11.71 -2.51
C ALA A 117 -5.01 10.29 -1.87
N ASN A 118 -4.58 9.28 -2.62
CA ASN A 118 -4.38 7.93 -2.08
C ASN A 118 -3.14 7.85 -1.16
N VAL A 119 -2.09 8.60 -1.47
CA VAL A 119 -0.89 8.70 -0.64
C VAL A 119 -1.23 9.50 0.62
N ARG A 120 -1.78 10.71 0.47
CA ARG A 120 -2.19 11.53 1.63
C ARG A 120 -3.24 10.87 2.51
N SER A 121 -4.14 10.06 1.93
CA SER A 121 -5.09 9.25 2.71
C SER A 121 -4.40 8.14 3.51
N ALA A 122 -3.30 7.58 3.00
CA ALA A 122 -2.49 6.63 3.76
C ALA A 122 -1.76 7.36 4.89
N ILE A 123 -1.22 8.56 4.66
CA ILE A 123 -0.60 9.37 5.73
C ILE A 123 -1.63 9.70 6.81
N ALA A 124 -2.84 10.13 6.46
CA ALA A 124 -3.91 10.34 7.43
C ALA A 124 -4.30 9.07 8.22
N THR A 125 -4.05 7.88 7.64
CA THR A 125 -4.40 6.60 8.27
C THR A 125 -3.30 6.07 9.19
N TYR A 126 -2.04 6.13 8.75
CA TYR A 126 -0.89 5.51 9.41
C TYR A 126 0.06 6.52 10.07
N GLY A 127 -0.19 7.81 9.87
CA GLY A 127 0.59 8.91 10.44
C GLY A 127 0.23 9.27 11.87
N THR A 128 0.90 10.30 12.37
CA THR A 128 0.68 10.87 13.71
C THR A 128 -0.51 11.83 13.73
N GLU A 129 -0.99 12.20 14.92
CA GLU A 129 -2.03 13.22 15.06
C GLU A 129 -1.57 14.57 14.47
N ALA A 130 -0.28 14.92 14.62
CA ALA A 130 0.29 16.12 14.01
C ALA A 130 0.16 16.14 12.48
N GLN A 131 0.39 15.00 11.83
CA GLN A 131 0.21 14.85 10.38
C GLN A 131 -1.27 14.97 9.98
N ARG A 132 -2.20 14.46 10.81
CA ARG A 132 -3.65 14.62 10.58
C ARG A 132 -4.11 16.06 10.76
N GLU A 133 -3.56 16.77 11.76
CA GLU A 133 -3.81 18.20 11.98
C GLU A 133 -3.33 19.04 10.78
N TYR A 134 -2.17 18.72 10.21
CA TYR A 134 -1.71 19.38 8.98
C TYR A 134 -2.69 19.16 7.81
N LEU A 135 -3.20 17.93 7.66
CA LEU A 135 -4.10 17.55 6.57
C LEU A 135 -5.58 17.92 6.80
N LYS A 136 -5.95 18.59 7.90
CA LYS A 136 -7.37 18.80 8.28
C LYS A 136 -8.21 19.54 7.24
N ASP A 137 -7.57 20.36 6.41
CA ASP A 137 -8.20 21.11 5.32
C ASP A 137 -7.99 20.48 3.93
N ASP A 138 -7.51 19.24 3.85
CA ASP A 138 -7.30 18.53 2.58
C ASP A 138 -8.56 18.56 1.72
N LYS A 139 -8.39 18.93 0.44
CA LYS A 139 -9.47 19.00 -0.57
C LYS A 139 -10.16 17.66 -0.80
N SER A 140 -9.46 16.55 -0.61
CA SER A 140 -9.98 15.20 -0.81
C SER A 140 -10.90 14.76 0.33
N LYS A 141 -12.14 14.41 -0.04
CA LYS A 141 -13.10 13.79 0.87
C LYS A 141 -12.60 12.47 1.47
N GLN A 142 -11.76 11.73 0.72
CA GLN A 142 -11.19 10.46 1.17
C GLN A 142 -10.19 10.69 2.30
N VAL A 143 -9.32 11.69 2.14
CA VAL A 143 -8.35 12.08 3.18
C VAL A 143 -9.08 12.53 4.43
N ARG A 144 -10.06 13.45 4.31
CA ARG A 144 -10.86 13.89 5.46
C ARG A 144 -11.62 12.76 6.17
N SER A 145 -12.09 11.77 5.41
CA SER A 145 -12.77 10.58 5.97
C SER A 145 -11.80 9.67 6.73
N ALA A 146 -10.55 9.58 6.28
CA ALA A 146 -9.48 8.88 6.99
C ALA A 146 -9.09 9.62 8.28
N ILE A 147 -8.92 10.95 8.21
CA ILE A 147 -8.66 11.80 9.38
C ILE A 147 -9.75 11.60 10.42
N TYR A 148 -11.03 11.74 10.07
CA TYR A 148 -12.12 11.56 11.03
C TYR A 148 -12.03 10.22 11.78
N LYS A 149 -11.73 9.14 11.03
CA LYS A 149 -11.68 7.79 11.58
C LYS A 149 -10.51 7.60 12.53
N MET A 150 -9.37 8.21 12.25
CA MET A 150 -8.11 7.99 12.97
C MET A 150 -7.76 9.10 13.97
N ALA A 151 -8.47 10.24 13.94
CA ALA A 151 -8.26 11.36 14.85
C ALA A 151 -8.39 10.90 16.30
N GLU A 152 -7.50 11.40 17.16
CA GLU A 152 -7.50 11.13 18.59
C GLU A 152 -8.42 12.10 19.34
N THR A 153 -8.56 13.32 18.80
CA THR A 153 -9.33 14.42 19.38
C THR A 153 -10.71 14.61 18.75
N ASP A 154 -11.68 15.04 19.55
CA ASP A 154 -13.01 15.38 19.02
C ASP A 154 -12.99 16.73 18.29
N GLU A 155 -12.05 17.62 18.64
CA GLU A 155 -11.81 18.90 17.97
C GLU A 155 -11.45 18.68 16.49
N LEU A 156 -10.52 17.77 16.21
CA LEU A 156 -10.14 17.44 14.84
C LEU A 156 -11.28 16.76 14.08
N ARG A 157 -12.03 15.86 14.72
CA ARG A 157 -13.22 15.23 14.14
C ARG A 157 -14.28 16.28 13.78
N ASP A 158 -14.52 17.23 14.67
CA ASP A 158 -15.44 18.34 14.45
C ASP A 158 -15.00 19.21 13.28
N HIS A 159 -13.70 19.54 13.17
CA HIS A 159 -13.17 20.34 12.07
C HIS A 159 -13.39 19.69 10.69
N VAL A 160 -13.05 18.40 10.56
CA VAL A 160 -13.16 17.71 9.27
C VAL A 160 -14.61 17.33 8.90
N PHE A 161 -15.52 17.37 9.87
CA PHE A 161 -16.94 17.03 9.70
C PHE A 161 -17.84 18.25 9.48
N ASN A 162 -17.63 19.33 10.25
CA ASN A 162 -18.52 20.49 10.27
C ASN A 162 -18.27 21.42 9.08
N GLY A 163 -19.36 22.02 8.56
CA GLY A 163 -19.29 22.92 7.40
C GLY A 163 -18.85 22.27 6.08
N LYS A 164 -18.53 20.96 6.06
CA LYS A 164 -18.14 20.23 4.85
C LYS A 164 -19.30 19.36 4.34
N LYS A 165 -19.33 19.14 3.02
CA LYS A 165 -20.25 18.18 2.40
C LYS A 165 -19.96 16.76 2.89
N ILE A 166 -20.97 16.08 3.41
CA ILE A 166 -20.86 14.71 3.93
C ILE A 166 -21.09 13.72 2.78
N TYR A 167 -20.11 12.85 2.55
CA TYR A 167 -20.14 11.82 1.51
C TYR A 167 -20.36 10.42 2.13
N PRO A 168 -20.75 9.41 1.34
CA PRO A 168 -20.90 8.03 1.82
C PRO A 168 -19.67 7.49 2.58
N SER A 169 -18.46 7.85 2.16
CA SER A 169 -17.22 7.47 2.86
C SER A 169 -17.16 8.03 4.29
N MET A 170 -17.55 9.29 4.47
CA MET A 170 -17.58 9.95 5.78
C MET A 170 -18.64 9.33 6.68
N ILE A 171 -19.82 9.01 6.13
CA ILE A 171 -20.88 8.28 6.86
C ILE A 171 -20.34 6.94 7.38
N LYS A 172 -19.68 6.17 6.50
CA LYS A 172 -19.06 4.90 6.89
C LYS A 172 -17.98 5.10 7.95
N SER A 173 -17.11 6.11 7.81
CA SER A 173 -16.10 6.43 8.82
C SER A 173 -16.73 6.73 10.18
N VAL A 174 -17.75 7.60 10.24
CA VAL A 174 -18.43 7.96 11.49
C VAL A 174 -19.09 6.75 12.14
N LEU A 175 -19.81 5.94 11.35
CA LEU A 175 -20.56 4.80 11.87
C LEU A 175 -19.68 3.58 12.22
N SER A 176 -18.46 3.50 11.68
CA SER A 176 -17.50 2.42 11.99
C SER A 176 -16.37 2.85 12.93
N SER A 177 -16.22 4.15 13.19
CA SER A 177 -15.29 4.66 14.20
C SER A 177 -15.85 4.45 15.61
N ASP A 178 -14.96 4.48 16.59
CA ASP A 178 -15.26 4.48 18.03
C ASP A 178 -15.67 5.87 18.57
N THR A 179 -15.97 6.82 17.66
CA THR A 179 -16.36 8.19 18.03
C THR A 179 -17.54 8.20 19.00
N LYS A 180 -17.43 9.00 20.05
CA LYS A 180 -18.51 9.22 21.03
C LYS A 180 -19.39 10.42 20.68
N ASN A 181 -19.10 11.09 19.55
CA ASN A 181 -19.82 12.29 19.12
C ASN A 181 -21.24 11.94 18.64
N LYS A 182 -22.21 11.98 19.56
CA LYS A 182 -23.61 11.66 19.33
C LYS A 182 -24.24 12.50 18.20
N LYS A 183 -23.80 13.75 18.03
CA LYS A 183 -24.32 14.65 16.99
C LYS A 183 -23.92 14.15 15.60
N HIS A 184 -22.66 13.77 15.41
CA HIS A 184 -22.16 13.20 14.15
C HIS A 184 -22.87 11.90 13.81
N ILE A 185 -22.98 10.99 14.78
CA ILE A 185 -23.67 9.71 14.61
C ILE A 185 -25.13 9.92 14.19
N ALA A 186 -25.87 10.79 14.89
CA ALA A 186 -27.26 11.07 14.57
C ALA A 186 -27.41 11.65 13.14
N LYS A 187 -26.58 12.62 12.77
CA LYS A 187 -26.57 13.21 11.42
C LYS A 187 -26.28 12.15 10.34
N CYS A 188 -25.29 11.29 10.56
CA CYS A 188 -24.95 10.22 9.62
C CYS A 188 -26.04 9.16 9.50
N LYS A 189 -26.70 8.76 10.59
CA LYS A 189 -27.85 7.84 10.56
C LYS A 189 -29.03 8.41 9.77
N LEU A 190 -29.29 9.72 9.86
CA LEU A 190 -30.34 10.37 9.08
C LEU A 190 -30.01 10.41 7.57
N LEU A 191 -28.74 10.61 7.22
CA LEU A 191 -28.30 10.65 5.83
C LEU A 191 -28.22 9.27 5.18
N ASP A 192 -27.89 8.23 5.96
CA ASP A 192 -27.78 6.86 5.46
C ASP A 192 -29.14 6.26 5.09
N LYS A 193 -30.19 6.57 5.87
CA LYS A 193 -31.59 6.14 5.62
C LYS A 193 -32.26 6.75 4.38
N ARG A 194 -31.60 7.70 3.71
CA ARG A 194 -32.13 8.39 2.51
C ARG A 194 -31.64 7.78 1.20
N LYS A 195 -30.89 6.68 1.25
CA LYS A 195 -30.46 5.90 0.09
C LYS A 195 -31.31 4.65 -0.04
#